data_AF-A0A927GBZ1-F1
#
_entry.id   AF-A0A927GBZ1-F1
#
_cell.length_a   1.000
_cell.length_b   1.000
_cell.length_c   1.000
_cell.angle_alpha   90.00
_cell.angle_beta   90.00
_cell.angle_gamma   90.00
#
_symmetry.space_group_name_H-M   'P 1'
#
loop_
_entity.id
_entity.type
_entity.pdbx_description
1 polymer ?
#
loop_
_entity_poly.entity_id
_entity_poly.type
_entity_poly.pdbx_seq_one_letter_code
_entity_poly.pdbx_strand_id
1 'polypeptide(L)'
;MGRYTDDLKQQIERILHWEPSSHWRLRDFVSLSELVRTHTRQYVDAQELQAFWKSSAVTSPVFLDTLAQFADYVDWNDFCDRNFYGVMEHDDETELLHAPMWEIPVRWVIGICWFSIIVSVVIGILLVWKR
;
A
#
# COMPACT_ATOMS: atom_id res chain seq x y z
N MET A 1 7.08 21.28 -4.32
CA MET A 1 6.54 20.12 -5.05
C MET A 1 7.37 18.85 -4.87
N GLY A 2 8.70 18.85 -5.13
CA GLY A 2 9.54 17.64 -5.10
C GLY A 2 9.44 16.80 -3.82
N ARG A 3 9.38 17.43 -2.64
CA ARG A 3 9.29 16.70 -1.36
C ARG A 3 8.09 15.75 -1.28
N TYR A 4 6.89 16.23 -1.63
CA TYR A 4 5.68 15.39 -1.61
C TYR A 4 5.77 14.23 -2.60
N THR A 5 6.34 14.46 -3.79
CA THR A 5 6.51 13.38 -4.78
C THR A 5 7.50 12.33 -4.30
N ASP A 6 8.52 12.72 -3.54
CA ASP A 6 9.48 11.78 -2.95
C ASP A 6 8.85 11.03 -1.76
N ASP A 7 8.05 11.70 -0.93
CA ASP A 7 7.28 11.08 0.15
C ASP A 7 6.29 10.03 -0.40
N LEU A 8 5.63 10.33 -1.53
CA LEU A 8 4.73 9.39 -2.21
C LEU A 8 5.48 8.16 -2.70
N LYS A 9 6.63 8.33 -3.37
CA LYS A 9 7.47 7.21 -3.80
C LYS A 9 7.86 6.33 -2.62
N GLN A 10 8.27 6.93 -1.50
CA GLN A 10 8.66 6.19 -0.31
C GLN A 10 7.48 5.44 0.33
N GLN A 11 6.26 5.98 0.28
CA GLN A 11 5.07 5.24 0.73
C GLN A 11 4.77 4.06 -0.18
N ILE A 12 4.82 4.26 -1.50
CA ILE A 12 4.61 3.18 -2.47
C ILE A 12 5.67 2.08 -2.30
N GLU A 13 6.95 2.43 -2.13
CA GLU A 13 8.02 1.47 -1.85
C GLU A 13 7.76 0.66 -0.58
N ARG A 14 7.23 1.31 0.47
CA ARG A 14 6.83 0.64 1.72
C ARG A 14 5.67 -0.33 1.51
N ILE A 15 4.67 0.04 0.72
CA ILE A 15 3.51 -0.82 0.40
C ILE A 15 3.95 -2.07 -0.37
N LEU A 16 4.84 -1.89 -1.35
CA LEU A 16 5.29 -2.98 -2.21
C LEU A 16 6.22 -3.97 -1.49
N HIS A 17 6.95 -3.51 -0.46
CA HIS A 17 7.98 -4.29 0.22
C HIS A 17 9.03 -4.88 -0.75
N TRP A 18 9.32 -4.17 -1.84
CA TRP A 18 10.35 -4.55 -2.80
C TRP A 18 11.72 -4.01 -2.37
N GLU A 19 12.77 -4.35 -3.13
CA GLU A 19 14.06 -3.66 -3.00
C GLU A 19 13.92 -2.16 -3.24
N PRO A 20 14.86 -1.32 -2.78
CA PRO A 20 14.81 0.12 -3.04
C PRO A 20 14.71 0.43 -4.54
N SER A 21 13.99 1.50 -4.89
CA SER A 21 13.74 1.84 -6.31
C SER A 21 15.00 2.12 -7.13
N SER A 22 16.14 2.38 -6.48
CA SER A 22 17.47 2.44 -7.12
C SER A 22 17.85 1.16 -7.87
N HIS A 23 17.28 0.01 -7.51
CA HIS A 23 17.55 -1.29 -8.13
C HIS A 23 16.49 -1.70 -9.15
N TRP A 24 15.39 -0.96 -9.26
CA TRP A 24 14.28 -1.32 -10.13
C TRP A 24 14.66 -1.23 -11.61
N ARG A 25 14.29 -2.27 -12.33
CA ARG A 25 14.36 -2.37 -13.79
C ARG A 25 12.98 -2.13 -14.37
N LEU A 26 12.91 -1.95 -15.69
CA LEU A 26 11.65 -1.72 -16.39
C LEU A 26 10.58 -2.78 -16.06
N ARG A 27 10.97 -4.05 -15.89
CA ARG A 27 10.05 -5.14 -15.49
C ARG A 27 9.34 -4.90 -14.16
N ASP A 28 10.01 -4.23 -13.22
CA ASP A 28 9.48 -3.96 -11.89
C ASP A 28 8.43 -2.84 -12.01
N PHE A 29 8.68 -1.83 -12.85
CA PHE A 29 7.69 -0.81 -13.21
C PHE A 29 6.49 -1.37 -13.99
N VAL A 30 6.68 -2.39 -14.83
CA VAL A 30 5.57 -3.11 -15.48
C VAL A 30 4.71 -3.83 -14.43
N SER A 31 5.35 -4.45 -13.43
CA SER A 31 4.64 -5.11 -12.33
C SER A 31 3.88 -4.09 -11.48
N LEU A 32 4.48 -2.92 -11.22
CA LEU A 32 3.82 -1.81 -10.51
C LEU A 32 2.63 -1.27 -11.29
N SER A 33 2.78 -1.07 -12.60
CA SER A 33 1.68 -0.65 -13.49
C SER A 33 0.48 -1.59 -13.38
N GLU A 34 0.73 -2.90 -13.34
CA GLU A 34 -0.32 -3.90 -13.20
C GLU A 34 -0.99 -3.87 -11.81
N LEU A 35 -0.22 -3.67 -10.75
CA LEU A 35 -0.74 -3.53 -9.39
C LEU A 35 -1.60 -2.27 -9.24
N VAL A 36 -1.11 -1.13 -9.74
CA VAL A 36 -1.85 0.14 -9.77
C VAL A 36 -3.15 -0.04 -10.54
N ARG A 37 -3.11 -0.70 -11.71
CA ARG A 37 -4.30 -1.01 -12.51
C ARG A 37 -5.29 -1.88 -11.77
N THR A 38 -4.80 -2.90 -11.06
CA THR A 38 -5.67 -3.81 -10.29
C THR A 38 -6.34 -3.10 -9.13
N HIS A 39 -5.62 -2.20 -8.45
CA HIS A 39 -6.10 -1.49 -7.27
C HIS A 39 -7.05 -0.33 -7.62
N THR A 40 -6.64 0.52 -8.56
CA THR A 40 -7.31 1.79 -8.88
C THR A 40 -8.23 1.69 -10.10
N ARG A 41 -8.15 0.58 -10.86
CA ARG A 41 -8.77 0.42 -12.20
C ARG A 41 -8.29 1.41 -13.26
N GLN A 42 -7.25 2.19 -12.96
CA GLN A 42 -6.64 3.13 -13.90
C GLN A 42 -5.30 2.59 -14.41
N TYR A 43 -5.06 2.76 -15.71
CA TYR A 43 -3.80 2.34 -16.31
C TYR A 43 -2.78 3.47 -16.24
N VAL A 44 -1.58 3.13 -15.79
CA VAL A 44 -0.41 4.02 -15.79
C VAL A 44 0.71 3.31 -16.53
N ASP A 45 1.34 3.99 -17.48
CA ASP A 45 2.39 3.39 -18.30
C ASP A 45 3.68 3.15 -17.49
N ALA A 46 4.37 2.04 -17.76
CA ALA A 46 5.58 1.65 -17.04
C ALA A 46 6.77 2.58 -17.31
N GLN A 47 6.87 3.18 -18.51
CA GLN A 47 7.89 4.19 -18.83
C GLN A 47 7.60 5.49 -18.09
N GLU A 48 6.33 5.88 -17.99
CA GLU A 48 5.90 7.05 -17.22
C GLU A 48 6.21 6.88 -15.72
N LEU A 49 5.92 5.71 -15.16
CA LEU A 49 6.33 5.36 -13.79
C LEU A 49 7.86 5.44 -13.65
N GLN A 50 8.61 4.83 -14.56
CA GLN A 50 10.07 4.87 -14.49
C GLN A 50 10.62 6.31 -14.55
N ALA A 51 10.05 7.16 -15.40
CA ALA A 51 10.44 8.56 -15.51
C ALA A 51 10.12 9.31 -14.21
N PHE A 52 8.93 9.12 -13.65
CA PHE A 52 8.52 9.73 -12.38
C PHE A 52 9.48 9.36 -11.24
N TRP A 53 9.87 8.09 -11.13
CA TRP A 53 10.84 7.67 -10.10
C TRP A 53 12.21 8.34 -10.28
N LYS A 54 12.70 8.46 -11.52
CA LYS A 54 14.05 9.00 -11.81
C LYS A 54 14.16 10.52 -11.70
N SER A 55 13.15 11.26 -12.15
CA SER A 55 13.27 12.72 -12.30
C SER A 55 12.18 13.51 -11.57
N SER A 56 11.22 12.84 -10.93
CA SER A 56 10.01 13.48 -10.38
C SER A 56 9.32 14.40 -11.40
N ALA A 57 9.53 14.15 -12.70
CA ALA A 57 8.88 14.91 -13.75
C ALA A 57 7.38 14.70 -13.60
N VAL A 58 6.65 15.79 -13.39
CA VAL A 58 5.21 15.78 -13.12
C VAL A 58 4.49 15.28 -14.37
N THR A 59 3.93 14.07 -14.31
CA THR A 59 3.42 13.40 -15.51
C THR A 59 1.98 13.77 -15.85
N SER A 60 1.15 14.17 -14.88
CA SER A 60 -0.22 14.71 -15.05
C SER A 60 -0.85 14.77 -13.65
N PRO A 61 -1.81 15.67 -13.37
CA PRO A 61 -2.60 15.59 -12.14
C PRO A 61 -3.28 14.22 -11.96
N VAL A 62 -3.84 13.66 -13.05
CA VAL A 62 -4.48 12.33 -13.01
C VAL A 62 -3.49 11.24 -12.61
N PHE A 63 -2.25 11.31 -13.09
CA PHE A 63 -1.20 10.34 -12.73
C PHE A 63 -0.89 10.38 -11.22
N LEU A 64 -0.81 11.58 -10.65
CA LEU A 64 -0.57 11.75 -9.21
C LEU A 64 -1.76 11.28 -8.38
N ASP A 65 -2.99 11.55 -8.84
CA ASP A 65 -4.20 11.04 -8.21
C ASP A 65 -4.23 9.51 -8.22
N THR A 66 -3.90 8.88 -9.35
CA THR A 66 -3.84 7.41 -9.45
C THR A 66 -2.83 6.83 -8.47
N LEU A 67 -1.64 7.43 -8.35
CA LEU A 67 -0.62 6.95 -7.42
C LEU A 67 -0.98 7.21 -5.95
N ALA A 68 -1.65 8.32 -5.65
CA ALA A 68 -2.19 8.61 -4.33
C ALA A 68 -3.27 7.59 -3.94
N GLN A 69 -4.17 7.25 -4.87
CA GLN A 69 -5.18 6.20 -4.68
C GLN A 69 -4.57 4.81 -4.53
N PHE A 70 -3.47 4.52 -5.21
CA PHE A 70 -2.72 3.28 -4.97
C PHE A 70 -2.12 3.24 -3.55
N ALA A 71 -1.86 4.39 -2.93
CA ALA A 71 -1.40 4.51 -1.56
C ALA A 71 -2.54 4.74 -0.54
N ASP A 72 -3.79 4.43 -0.90
CA ASP A 72 -5.00 4.57 -0.06
C ASP A 72 -5.41 6.01 0.30
N TYR A 73 -5.02 7.00 -0.52
CA TYR A 73 -5.53 8.37 -0.41
C TYR A 73 -6.67 8.61 -1.40
N VAL A 74 -7.50 9.63 -1.13
CA VAL A 74 -8.62 9.97 -2.03
C VAL A 74 -8.10 10.50 -3.38
N ASP A 75 -7.13 11.41 -3.30
CA ASP A 75 -6.49 12.06 -4.43
C ASP A 75 -5.12 12.64 -4.01
N TRP A 76 -4.42 13.26 -4.96
CA TRP A 76 -3.12 13.87 -4.70
C TRP A 76 -3.17 15.00 -3.67
N ASN A 77 -4.26 15.75 -3.61
CA ASN A 77 -4.40 16.85 -2.66
C ASN A 77 -4.62 16.33 -1.24
N ASP A 78 -5.45 15.29 -1.06
CA ASP A 78 -5.61 14.57 0.22
C ASP A 78 -4.27 13.99 0.70
N PHE A 79 -3.47 13.44 -0.21
CA PHE A 79 -2.10 13.03 0.11
C PHE A 79 -1.25 14.21 0.61
N CYS A 80 -1.26 15.32 -0.12
CA CYS A 80 -0.49 16.49 0.24
C CYS A 80 -0.91 17.03 1.59
N ASP A 81 -2.21 17.19 1.85
CA ASP A 81 -2.76 17.77 3.09
C ASP A 81 -2.43 16.91 4.31
N ARG A 82 -2.60 15.58 4.21
CA ARG A 82 -2.27 14.64 5.29
C ARG A 82 -0.78 14.53 5.57
N ASN A 83 0.06 14.71 4.54
CA ASN A 83 1.51 14.66 4.66
C ASN A 83 2.15 16.07 4.78
N PHE A 84 1.34 17.13 4.75
CA PHE A 84 1.77 18.52 4.96
C PHE A 84 2.22 18.71 6.42
N TYR A 85 1.51 18.06 7.34
CA TYR A 85 1.63 18.23 8.79
C TYR A 85 2.40 17.10 9.49
N GLY A 86 3.61 16.82 9.03
CA GLY A 86 4.60 16.13 9.89
C GLY A 86 5.04 16.93 11.14
N VAL A 87 4.27 17.93 11.60
CA VAL A 87 4.62 18.83 12.73
C VAL A 87 3.45 19.16 13.70
N MET A 88 2.17 18.85 13.45
CA MET A 88 1.14 19.14 14.46
C MET A 88 0.24 17.95 14.75
N GLU A 89 0.42 17.49 16.00
CA GLU A 89 -0.53 16.92 16.95
C GLU A 89 -1.69 16.11 16.37
N HIS A 90 -1.64 14.83 16.68
CA HIS A 90 -2.77 13.90 16.72
C HIS A 90 -3.82 14.46 17.70
N ASP A 91 -4.69 15.34 17.23
CA ASP A 91 -5.91 15.70 17.94
C ASP A 91 -7.02 14.74 17.52
N ASP A 92 -7.40 13.88 18.48
CA ASP A 92 -8.38 12.79 18.47
C ASP A 92 -9.84 13.17 18.06
N GLU A 93 -10.11 14.33 17.47
CA GLU A 93 -11.50 14.83 17.31
C GLU A 93 -12.14 14.65 15.93
N THR A 94 -11.49 13.97 14.98
CA THR A 94 -12.13 13.65 13.66
C THR A 94 -12.34 12.16 13.40
N GLU A 95 -12.11 11.32 14.40
CA GLU A 95 -12.28 9.84 14.32
C GLU A 95 -13.75 9.37 14.19
N LEU A 96 -14.74 10.26 14.25
CA LEU A 96 -16.17 9.86 14.35
C LEU A 96 -16.97 9.80 13.04
N LEU A 97 -16.48 10.27 11.90
CA LEU A 97 -17.30 10.29 10.66
C LEU A 97 -16.79 9.44 9.50
N HIS A 98 -15.51 9.07 9.50
CA HIS A 98 -14.99 8.12 8.51
C HIS A 98 -14.17 7.06 9.23
N ALA A 99 -14.87 6.03 9.70
CA ALA A 99 -14.22 4.78 10.07
C ALA A 99 -13.33 4.37 8.88
N PRO A 100 -12.00 4.26 9.06
CA PRO A 100 -11.19 3.59 8.06
C PRO A 100 -11.70 2.15 8.08
N MET A 101 -12.43 1.77 7.03
CA MET A 101 -12.77 0.38 6.79
C MET A 101 -11.45 -0.32 6.48
N TRP A 102 -10.79 -0.75 7.55
CA TRP A 102 -9.59 -1.56 7.52
C TRP A 102 -9.95 -2.86 6.83
N GLU A 103 -9.71 -2.92 5.52
CA GLU A 103 -9.77 -4.17 4.78
C GLU A 103 -8.66 -5.05 5.33
N ILE A 104 -9.02 -5.92 6.28
CA ILE A 104 -8.13 -6.90 6.87
C ILE A 104 -7.41 -7.61 5.71
N PRO A 105 -6.07 -7.48 5.58
CA PRO A 105 -5.38 -8.09 4.46
C PRO A 105 -5.67 -9.59 4.55
N VAL A 106 -6.31 -10.15 3.52
CA VAL A 106 -6.75 -11.56 3.47
C VAL A 106 -5.63 -12.56 3.82
N ARG A 107 -4.37 -12.13 3.74
CA ARG A 107 -3.17 -12.83 4.18
C ARG A 107 -3.15 -13.16 5.69
N TRP A 108 -3.70 -12.30 6.54
CA TRP A 108 -3.82 -12.55 8.00
C TRP A 108 -4.94 -13.53 8.33
N VAL A 109 -6.06 -13.48 7.59
CA VAL A 109 -7.18 -14.42 7.74
C VAL A 109 -6.73 -15.85 7.45
N ILE A 110 -5.90 -16.04 6.43
CA ILE A 110 -5.29 -17.35 6.12
C ILE A 110 -4.47 -17.82 7.32
N GLY A 111 -3.60 -16.97 7.89
CA GLY A 111 -2.80 -17.31 9.08
C GLY A 111 -3.64 -17.76 10.29
N ILE A 112 -4.74 -17.04 10.58
CA ILE A 112 -5.64 -17.37 11.70
C ILE A 112 -6.38 -18.69 11.45
N CYS A 113 -6.84 -18.94 10.22
CA CYS A 113 -7.49 -20.20 9.85
C CYS A 113 -6.55 -21.41 10.00
N TRP A 114 -5.27 -21.29 9.61
CA TRP A 114 -4.29 -22.36 9.81
C TRP A 114 -4.05 -22.66 11.29
N PHE A 115 -4.05 -21.64 12.15
CA PHE A 115 -3.87 -21.84 13.59
C PHE A 115 -5.01 -22.67 14.20
N SER A 116 -6.26 -22.42 13.79
CA SER A 116 -7.42 -23.20 14.25
C SER A 116 -7.34 -24.67 13.85
N ILE A 117 -6.86 -24.97 12.63
CA ILE A 117 -6.70 -26.34 12.14
C ILE A 117 -5.60 -27.06 12.93
N ILE A 118 -4.47 -26.41 13.16
CA ILE A 118 -3.34 -26.98 13.91
C ILE A 118 -3.75 -27.31 15.35
N VAL A 119 -4.44 -26.39 16.04
CA VAL A 119 -4.93 -26.61 17.40
C VAL A 119 -5.86 -27.84 17.47
N SER A 120 -6.78 -27.98 16.51
CA SER A 120 -7.71 -29.12 16.49
C SER A 120 -7.01 -30.47 16.28
N VAL A 121 -5.99 -30.52 15.42
CA VAL A 121 -5.18 -31.73 15.18
C VAL A 121 -4.35 -32.09 16.42
N VAL A 122 -3.73 -31.10 17.08
CA VAL A 122 -2.95 -31.31 18.30
C VAL A 122 -3.82 -31.88 19.43
N ILE A 123 -5.03 -31.35 19.62
CA ILE A 123 -5.98 -31.87 20.62
C ILE A 123 -6.36 -33.32 20.31
N GLY A 124 -6.62 -33.65 19.04
CA GLY A 124 -6.90 -35.02 18.61
C GLY A 124 -5.76 -35.99 18.92
N ILE A 125 -4.52 -35.60 18.64
CA ILE A 125 -3.33 -36.42 18.92
C ILE A 125 -3.15 -36.63 20.44
N LEU A 126 -3.31 -35.57 21.24
CA LEU A 126 -3.20 -35.65 22.70
C LEU A 126 -4.26 -36.58 23.32
N LEU A 127 -5.48 -36.60 22.78
CA LEU A 127 -6.54 -37.49 23.24
C LEU A 127 -6.26 -38.96 22.89
N VAL A 128 -5.63 -39.23 21.76
CA VAL A 128 -5.23 -40.59 21.36
C VAL A 128 -4.05 -41.09 22.18
N TRP A 129 -3.09 -40.23 22.52
CA TRP A 129 -1.92 -40.60 23.35
C TRP A 129 -2.24 -40.79 24.84
N LYS A 130 -3.31 -40.16 25.34
CA LYS A 130 -3.73 -40.29 26.73
C LYS A 130 -4.66 -41.49 26.99
N ARG A 131 -5.08 -42.20 25.93
CA ARG A 131 -5.93 -43.40 26.01
C ARG A 131 -5.08 -44.67 25.91
#